data_AF-A0A519S6T4-F1
#
_entry.id   AF-A0A519S6T4-F1
#
_cell.length_a   1.000
_cell.length_b   1.000
_cell.length_c   1.000
_cell.angle_alpha   90.00
_cell.angle_beta   90.00
_cell.angle_gamma   90.00
#
_symmetry.space_group_name_H-M   'P 1'
#
loop_
_entity.id
_entity.type
_entity.pdbx_description
1 polymer ?
#
loop_
_entity_poly.entity_id
_entity_poly.type
_entity_poly.pdbx_seq_one_letter_code
_entity_poly.pdbx_strand_id
1 'polypeptide(L)'
;KQTKNQDYSIEYLETNSAKAYDLMEKQNSLFRYQNPCLKAVLNSWIISKAGIEGYYAPLTGEANMNMALPNFVKPYVSCHEIAHQLGIAYEDEANLLGYLTASNSPDVNYQYSANYEMLRYILFEIRMKSPEDYKILHDKLSAGVLADFKTEKEFWRKYNGEMFGYMDAAFDSFLKLNNQPKGIDSYQDIVIWLWNIHKSELKV
;
A
#
# COMPACT_ATOMS: atom_id res chain seq x y z
N LYS A 1 -0.86 3.17 19.39
CA LYS A 1 0.32 2.27 19.35
C LYS A 1 -0.15 0.96 18.71
N GLN A 2 0.48 0.54 17.62
CA GLN A 2 0.18 -0.72 16.93
C GLN A 2 0.51 -1.94 17.79
N THR A 3 -0.20 -3.04 17.58
CA THR A 3 0.14 -4.35 18.17
C THR A 3 1.25 -4.99 17.34
N LYS A 4 2.51 -4.90 17.80
CA LYS A 4 3.70 -5.30 17.04
C LYS A 4 3.80 -6.77 16.62
N ASN A 5 3.06 -7.66 17.28
CA ASN A 5 3.16 -9.12 17.07
C ASN A 5 1.86 -9.74 16.57
N GLN A 6 0.97 -8.95 15.97
CA GLN A 6 -0.22 -9.51 15.36
C GLN A 6 0.17 -10.25 14.09
N ASP A 7 -0.03 -11.56 14.08
CA ASP A 7 0.06 -12.36 12.87
C ASP A 7 -1.31 -12.38 12.19
N TYR A 8 -1.29 -12.17 10.87
CA TYR A 8 -2.51 -12.02 10.08
C TYR A 8 -2.70 -13.25 9.22
N SER A 9 -3.84 -13.93 9.39
CA SER A 9 -4.33 -14.88 8.40
C SER A 9 -5.00 -14.12 7.25
N ILE A 10 -5.11 -14.76 6.08
CA ILE A 10 -5.78 -14.13 4.93
C ILE A 10 -7.27 -13.91 5.22
N GLU A 11 -7.92 -14.82 5.94
CA GLU A 11 -9.33 -14.72 6.35
C GLU A 11 -9.55 -13.54 7.31
N TYR A 12 -8.60 -13.29 8.20
CA TYR A 12 -8.65 -12.11 9.07
C TYR A 12 -8.61 -10.83 8.25
N LEU A 13 -7.68 -10.73 7.28
CA LEU A 13 -7.54 -9.54 6.45
C LEU A 13 -8.77 -9.35 5.55
N GLU A 14 -9.26 -10.40 4.89
CA GLU A 14 -10.48 -10.37 4.09
C GLU A 14 -11.66 -9.84 4.91
N THR A 15 -11.88 -10.40 6.11
CA THR A 15 -12.99 -10.03 6.99
C THR A 15 -12.89 -8.59 7.49
N ASN A 16 -11.72 -8.17 7.97
CA ASN A 16 -11.58 -6.86 8.60
C ASN A 16 -11.44 -5.74 7.56
N SER A 17 -10.85 -6.01 6.40
CA SER A 17 -10.84 -5.07 5.29
C SER A 17 -12.23 -4.89 4.70
N ALA A 18 -13.02 -5.95 4.56
CA ALA A 18 -14.43 -5.83 4.16
C ALA A 18 -15.22 -4.94 5.14
N LYS A 19 -15.06 -5.14 6.46
CA LYS A 19 -15.68 -4.25 7.46
C LYS A 19 -15.25 -2.79 7.34
N ALA A 20 -13.99 -2.53 7.01
CA ALA A 20 -13.50 -1.17 6.79
C ALA A 20 -14.15 -0.55 5.53
N TYR A 21 -14.30 -1.32 4.45
CA TYR A 21 -15.05 -0.91 3.26
C TYR A 21 -16.54 -0.64 3.57
N ASP A 22 -17.20 -1.48 4.36
CA ASP A 22 -18.61 -1.27 4.79
C ASP A 22 -18.80 0.07 5.54
N LEU A 23 -17.78 0.50 6.30
CA LEU A 23 -17.82 1.80 6.98
C LEU A 23 -17.73 2.96 5.99
N MET A 24 -16.87 2.83 4.98
CA MET A 24 -16.71 3.84 3.95
C MET A 24 -17.87 3.89 2.96
N GLU A 25 -18.54 2.76 2.69
CA GLU A 25 -19.72 2.71 1.82
C GLU A 25 -20.83 3.64 2.31
N LYS A 26 -20.96 3.79 3.64
CA LYS A 26 -21.95 4.71 4.25
C LYS A 26 -21.74 6.17 3.85
N GLN A 27 -20.53 6.53 3.45
CA GLN A 27 -20.18 7.88 3.02
C GLN A 27 -20.24 8.02 1.49
N ASN A 28 -19.82 6.98 0.76
CA ASN A 28 -19.82 6.98 -0.70
C ASN A 28 -19.95 5.55 -1.24
N SER A 29 -20.88 5.33 -2.18
CA SER A 29 -21.12 4.02 -2.79
C SER A 29 -19.94 3.45 -3.60
N LEU A 30 -18.92 4.26 -3.91
CA LEU A 30 -17.66 3.81 -4.52
C LEU A 30 -16.97 2.70 -3.71
N PHE A 31 -17.14 2.69 -2.38
CA PHE A 31 -16.53 1.72 -1.48
C PHE A 31 -17.32 0.41 -1.35
N ARG A 32 -18.40 0.22 -2.13
CA ARG A 32 -19.26 -0.96 -2.02
C ARG A 32 -18.54 -2.22 -2.46
N TYR A 33 -18.20 -3.09 -1.51
CA TYR A 33 -17.50 -4.36 -1.73
C TYR A 33 -18.44 -5.57 -1.68
N GLN A 34 -19.18 -5.80 -2.77
CA GLN A 34 -20.30 -6.78 -2.79
C GLN A 34 -19.87 -8.23 -2.64
N ASN A 35 -18.73 -8.61 -3.22
CA ASN A 35 -18.24 -9.98 -3.27
C ASN A 35 -16.85 -10.07 -2.64
N PRO A 36 -16.74 -10.13 -1.31
CA PRO A 36 -15.45 -10.27 -0.65
C PRO A 36 -14.67 -11.49 -1.14
N CYS A 37 -13.54 -11.26 -1.80
CA CYS A 37 -12.64 -12.31 -2.24
C CYS A 37 -11.19 -11.78 -2.26
N LEU A 38 -10.56 -11.84 -1.09
CA LEU A 38 -9.13 -11.56 -0.89
C LEU A 38 -8.41 -12.88 -0.62
N LYS A 39 -7.48 -13.26 -1.50
CA LYS A 39 -6.76 -14.53 -1.43
C LYS A 39 -5.26 -14.32 -1.24
N ALA A 40 -4.61 -15.31 -0.66
CA ALA A 40 -3.15 -15.34 -0.65
C ALA A 40 -2.66 -15.70 -2.06
N VAL A 41 -1.60 -15.04 -2.52
CA VAL A 41 -0.93 -15.43 -3.76
C VAL A 41 -0.47 -16.89 -3.69
N LEU A 42 -0.50 -17.58 -4.84
CA LEU A 42 -0.11 -18.99 -4.93
C LEU A 42 1.35 -19.23 -4.53
N ASN A 43 2.24 -18.27 -4.81
CA ASN A 43 3.66 -18.38 -4.48
C ASN A 43 4.25 -17.02 -4.07
N SER A 44 4.28 -16.77 -2.76
CA SER A 44 4.83 -15.54 -2.19
C SER A 44 6.30 -15.31 -2.55
N TRP A 45 7.10 -16.34 -2.79
CA TRP A 45 8.51 -16.16 -3.16
C TRP A 45 8.65 -15.55 -4.55
N ILE A 46 7.91 -16.07 -5.54
CA ILE A 46 7.91 -15.53 -6.91
C ILE A 46 7.40 -14.09 -6.91
N ILE A 47 6.28 -13.86 -6.23
CA ILE A 47 5.65 -12.52 -6.15
C ILE A 47 6.58 -11.51 -5.46
N SER A 48 7.19 -11.89 -4.33
CA SER A 48 8.17 -11.03 -3.64
C SER A 48 9.40 -10.77 -4.52
N LYS A 49 9.86 -11.78 -5.29
CA LYS A 49 11.00 -11.65 -6.21
C LYS A 49 10.71 -10.73 -7.39
N ALA A 50 9.45 -10.66 -7.80
CA ALA A 50 8.97 -9.72 -8.81
C ALA A 50 8.79 -8.30 -8.26
N GLY A 51 8.96 -8.08 -6.95
CA GLY A 51 8.74 -6.78 -6.31
C GLY A 51 7.27 -6.40 -6.12
N ILE A 52 6.37 -7.39 -6.11
CA ILE A 52 4.92 -7.17 -6.09
C ILE A 52 4.37 -7.46 -4.68
N GLU A 53 3.48 -6.59 -4.20
CA GLU A 53 2.79 -6.71 -2.90
C GLU A 53 1.47 -7.49 -3.00
N GLY A 54 0.81 -7.40 -4.15
CA GLY A 54 -0.39 -8.13 -4.51
C GLY A 54 -0.76 -7.84 -5.96
N TYR A 55 -1.84 -8.46 -6.44
CA TYR A 55 -2.39 -8.16 -7.75
C TYR A 55 -3.86 -8.54 -7.83
N TYR A 56 -4.58 -7.86 -8.71
CA TYR A 56 -5.90 -8.29 -9.15
C TYR A 56 -5.79 -9.37 -10.23
N ALA A 57 -6.51 -10.48 -10.07
CA ALA A 57 -6.58 -11.56 -11.05
C ALA A 57 -7.74 -11.32 -12.03
N PRO A 58 -7.52 -10.90 -13.29
CA PRO A 58 -8.59 -10.41 -14.17
C PRO A 58 -9.61 -11.47 -14.58
N LEU A 59 -9.19 -12.74 -14.62
CA LEU A 59 -10.06 -13.84 -15.04
C LEU A 59 -11.01 -14.31 -13.92
N THR A 60 -10.55 -14.27 -12.67
CA THR A 60 -11.33 -14.74 -11.51
C THR A 60 -11.99 -13.60 -10.75
N GLY A 61 -11.53 -12.36 -10.94
CA GLY A 61 -12.03 -11.18 -10.22
C GLY A 61 -11.54 -11.13 -8.76
N GLU A 62 -10.43 -11.78 -8.44
CA GLU A 62 -9.95 -11.94 -7.07
C GLU A 62 -8.81 -10.96 -6.77
N ALA A 63 -8.88 -10.30 -5.60
CA ALA A 63 -7.73 -9.61 -5.03
C ALA A 63 -6.76 -10.67 -4.48
N ASN A 64 -5.49 -10.63 -4.90
CA ASN A 64 -4.46 -11.55 -4.43
C ASN A 64 -3.38 -10.79 -3.68
N MET A 65 -3.06 -11.24 -2.48
CA MET A 65 -2.14 -10.55 -1.58
C MET A 65 -0.93 -11.41 -1.22
N ASN A 66 0.25 -10.81 -1.20
CA ASN A 66 1.47 -11.44 -0.77
C ASN A 66 1.52 -11.56 0.77
N MET A 67 1.16 -12.71 1.30
CA MET A 67 1.17 -12.96 2.75
C MET A 67 2.57 -13.03 3.39
N ALA A 68 3.65 -12.99 2.60
CA ALA A 68 5.02 -12.93 3.13
C ALA A 68 5.45 -11.52 3.57
N LEU A 69 4.70 -10.48 3.20
CA LEU A 69 4.99 -9.10 3.58
C LEU A 69 5.14 -8.91 5.10
N PRO A 70 5.87 -7.89 5.58
CA PRO A 70 5.87 -7.53 7.00
C PRO A 70 4.45 -7.29 7.52
N ASN A 71 4.13 -7.78 8.73
CA ASN A 71 2.75 -7.73 9.23
C ASN A 71 2.19 -6.31 9.33
N PHE A 72 3.02 -5.29 9.56
CA PHE A 72 2.55 -3.92 9.71
C PHE A 72 2.08 -3.27 8.40
N VAL A 73 2.46 -3.78 7.21
CA VAL A 73 1.97 -3.27 5.92
C VAL A 73 0.72 -4.00 5.43
N LYS A 74 0.50 -5.23 5.91
CA LYS A 74 -0.58 -6.11 5.44
C LYS A 74 -1.98 -5.46 5.49
N PRO A 75 -2.38 -4.74 6.55
CA PRO A 75 -3.69 -4.09 6.58
C PRO A 75 -3.92 -3.10 5.44
N TYR A 76 -2.98 -2.20 5.17
CA TYR A 76 -3.10 -1.25 4.05
C TYR A 76 -3.12 -1.97 2.70
N VAL A 77 -2.16 -2.88 2.47
CA VAL A 77 -2.05 -3.61 1.20
C VAL A 77 -3.34 -4.39 0.92
N SER A 78 -3.95 -5.01 1.94
CA SER A 78 -5.23 -5.68 1.76
C SER A 78 -6.35 -4.74 1.31
N CYS A 79 -6.39 -3.50 1.80
CA CYS A 79 -7.35 -2.51 1.34
C CYS A 79 -7.05 -2.03 -0.09
N HIS A 80 -5.77 -1.85 -0.43
CA HIS A 80 -5.33 -1.48 -1.78
C HIS A 80 -5.72 -2.55 -2.83
N GLU A 81 -5.43 -3.83 -2.57
CA GLU A 81 -5.78 -4.90 -3.51
C GLU A 81 -7.30 -5.06 -3.69
N ILE A 82 -8.07 -4.81 -2.64
CA ILE A 82 -9.53 -4.77 -2.75
C ILE A 82 -9.99 -3.58 -3.61
N ALA A 83 -9.29 -2.43 -3.60
CA ALA A 83 -9.62 -1.31 -4.49
C ALA A 83 -9.51 -1.72 -5.96
N HIS A 84 -8.48 -2.50 -6.32
CA HIS A 84 -8.38 -3.08 -7.66
C HIS A 84 -9.54 -4.04 -7.98
N GLN A 85 -9.96 -4.84 -7.01
CA GLN A 85 -11.14 -5.71 -7.16
C GLN A 85 -12.46 -4.94 -7.35
N LEU A 86 -12.57 -3.72 -6.81
CA LEU A 86 -13.69 -2.81 -7.10
C LEU A 86 -13.64 -2.21 -8.52
N GLY A 87 -12.60 -2.52 -9.29
CA GLY A 87 -12.41 -2.06 -10.67
C GLY A 87 -11.57 -0.80 -10.79
N ILE A 88 -10.90 -0.35 -9.73
CA ILE A 88 -9.96 0.76 -9.79
C ILE A 88 -8.65 0.27 -10.42
N ALA A 89 -8.43 0.63 -11.68
CA ALA A 89 -7.27 0.14 -12.43
C ALA A 89 -6.00 0.99 -12.22
N TYR A 90 -6.15 2.26 -11.83
CA TYR A 90 -5.02 3.17 -11.61
C TYR A 90 -4.44 2.96 -10.20
N GLU A 91 -3.13 2.78 -10.11
CA GLU A 91 -2.41 2.51 -8.86
C GLU A 91 -2.51 3.65 -7.85
N ASP A 92 -2.49 4.91 -8.29
CA ASP A 92 -2.65 6.06 -7.41
C ASP A 92 -4.07 6.18 -6.84
N GLU A 93 -5.08 5.89 -7.65
CA GLU A 93 -6.48 5.79 -7.21
C GLU A 93 -6.70 4.61 -6.25
N ALA A 94 -6.07 3.46 -6.51
CA ALA A 94 -6.12 2.29 -5.63
C ALA A 94 -5.40 2.57 -4.30
N ASN A 95 -4.24 3.24 -4.34
CA ASN A 95 -3.55 3.76 -3.15
C ASN A 95 -4.44 4.72 -2.37
N LEU A 96 -5.17 5.60 -3.06
CA LEU A 96 -6.10 6.55 -2.42
C LEU A 96 -7.25 5.82 -1.72
N LEU A 97 -7.92 4.89 -2.40
CA LEU A 97 -9.00 4.10 -1.79
C LEU A 97 -8.49 3.25 -0.63
N GLY A 98 -7.33 2.62 -0.79
CA GLY A 98 -6.66 1.85 0.26
C GLY A 98 -6.36 2.71 1.49
N TYR A 99 -5.79 3.90 1.28
CA TYR A 99 -5.52 4.88 2.32
C TYR A 99 -6.80 5.33 3.03
N LEU A 100 -7.80 5.80 2.28
CA LEU A 100 -9.07 6.29 2.86
C LEU A 100 -9.77 5.21 3.66
N THR A 101 -9.75 3.96 3.17
CA THR A 101 -10.38 2.83 3.86
C THR A 101 -9.61 2.45 5.14
N ALA A 102 -8.30 2.24 5.05
CA ALA A 102 -7.52 1.77 6.19
C ALA A 102 -7.32 2.86 7.26
N SER A 103 -7.13 4.12 6.87
CA SER A 103 -6.99 5.24 7.82
C SER A 103 -8.27 5.56 8.60
N ASN A 104 -9.45 5.28 8.04
CA ASN A 104 -10.74 5.45 8.72
C ASN A 104 -11.24 4.19 9.44
N SER A 105 -10.48 3.09 9.38
CA SER A 105 -10.81 1.86 10.12
C SER A 105 -10.75 2.10 11.63
N PRO A 106 -11.64 1.50 12.44
CA PRO A 106 -11.53 1.55 13.90
C PRO A 106 -10.35 0.73 14.44
N ASP A 107 -9.73 -0.13 13.61
CA ASP A 107 -8.55 -0.90 13.98
C ASP A 107 -7.28 -0.03 13.87
N VAL A 108 -6.61 0.19 14.99
CA VAL A 108 -5.37 0.98 15.08
C VAL A 108 -4.23 0.42 14.21
N ASN A 109 -4.24 -0.87 13.89
CA ASN A 109 -3.25 -1.47 13.01
C ASN A 109 -3.48 -1.08 11.54
N TYR A 110 -4.74 -0.96 11.11
CA TYR A 110 -5.10 -0.44 9.79
C TYR A 110 -4.71 1.03 9.66
N GLN A 111 -5.02 1.84 10.70
CA GLN A 111 -4.62 3.24 10.75
C GLN A 111 -3.10 3.38 10.70
N TYR A 112 -2.36 2.58 11.47
CA TYR A 112 -0.90 2.60 11.43
C TYR A 112 -0.36 2.22 10.07
N SER A 113 -0.85 1.12 9.50
CA SER A 113 -0.43 0.62 8.19
C SER A 113 -0.61 1.69 7.11
N ALA A 114 -1.80 2.31 7.04
CA ALA A 114 -2.08 3.39 6.11
C ALA A 114 -1.12 4.59 6.29
N ASN A 115 -0.93 5.06 7.52
CA ASN A 115 -0.06 6.20 7.78
C ASN A 115 1.42 5.90 7.52
N TYR A 116 1.87 4.67 7.79
CA TYR A 116 3.22 4.21 7.48
C TYR A 116 3.49 4.26 5.98
N GLU A 117 2.56 3.73 5.19
CA GLU A 117 2.62 3.70 3.73
C GLU A 117 2.66 5.11 3.14
N MET A 118 1.76 5.99 3.59
CA MET A 118 1.75 7.38 3.14
C MET A 118 3.03 8.13 3.53
N LEU A 119 3.55 7.88 4.74
CA LEU A 119 4.82 8.45 5.18
C LEU A 119 5.98 7.98 4.29
N ARG A 120 6.00 6.71 3.87
CA ARG A 120 7.02 6.17 2.95
C ARG A 120 6.99 6.91 1.61
N TYR A 121 5.82 7.07 0.98
CA TYR A 121 5.66 7.83 -0.27
C TYR A 121 6.11 9.29 -0.11
N ILE A 122 5.63 9.98 0.93
CA ILE A 122 6.00 11.39 1.19
C ILE A 122 7.51 11.55 1.38
N LEU A 123 8.14 10.70 2.19
CA LEU A 123 9.58 10.79 2.45
C LEU A 123 10.41 10.45 1.22
N PHE A 124 9.94 9.53 0.36
CA PHE A 124 10.60 9.24 -0.91
C PHE A 124 10.61 10.48 -1.83
N GLU A 125 9.44 11.11 -2.04
CA GLU A 125 9.31 12.34 -2.82
C GLU A 125 10.19 13.47 -2.30
N ILE A 126 10.22 13.67 -0.97
CA ILE A 126 11.08 14.68 -0.34
C ILE A 126 12.55 14.34 -0.55
N ARG A 127 12.95 13.08 -0.39
CA ARG A 127 14.34 12.65 -0.58
C ARG A 127 14.84 12.91 -2.00
N MET A 128 13.99 12.70 -3.01
CA MET A 128 14.33 12.94 -4.41
C MET A 128 14.50 14.44 -4.72
N LYS A 129 13.80 15.32 -4.00
CA LYS A 129 13.85 16.78 -4.21
C LYS A 129 14.86 17.50 -3.31
N SER A 130 14.98 17.08 -2.06
CA SER A 130 15.79 17.70 -1.00
C SER A 130 16.28 16.63 -0.01
N PRO A 131 17.47 16.05 -0.23
CA PRO A 131 18.09 15.11 0.70
C PRO A 131 18.29 15.69 2.10
N GLU A 132 18.52 17.00 2.21
CA GLU A 132 18.68 17.74 3.46
C GLU A 132 17.37 17.75 4.26
N ASP A 133 16.24 18.09 3.63
CA ASP A 133 14.93 18.11 4.30
C ASP A 133 14.48 16.70 4.66
N TYR A 134 14.75 15.71 3.80
CA TYR A 134 14.51 14.30 4.11
C TYR A 134 15.21 13.91 5.41
N LYS A 135 16.49 14.28 5.58
CA LYS A 135 17.25 13.95 6.79
C LYS A 135 16.60 14.59 8.03
N ILE A 136 16.22 15.87 7.95
CA ILE A 136 15.57 16.58 9.05
C ILE A 136 14.25 15.90 9.46
N LEU A 137 13.44 15.46 8.49
CA LEU A 137 12.16 14.80 8.76
C LEU A 137 12.35 13.36 9.25
N HIS A 138 13.26 12.62 8.63
CA HIS A 138 13.60 11.26 9.00
C HIS A 138 14.10 11.18 10.46
N ASP A 139 14.92 12.13 10.90
CA ASP A 139 15.46 12.17 12.26
C ASP A 139 14.39 12.48 13.33
N LYS A 140 13.20 12.94 12.94
CA LYS A 140 12.05 13.14 13.83
C LYS A 140 11.20 11.88 14.00
N LEU A 141 11.44 10.84 13.20
CA LEU A 141 10.65 9.61 13.26
C LEU A 141 10.91 8.86 14.57
N SER A 142 9.85 8.24 15.11
CA SER A 142 9.99 7.41 16.29
C SER A 142 10.86 6.18 16.01
N ALA A 143 11.56 5.68 17.03
CA ALA A 143 12.36 4.46 16.93
C ALA A 143 11.55 3.24 16.44
N GLY A 144 10.24 3.20 16.71
CA GLY A 144 9.35 2.14 16.21
C GLY A 144 9.19 2.19 14.70
N VAL A 145 8.89 3.37 14.16
CA VAL A 145 8.73 3.58 12.71
C VAL A 145 10.05 3.32 11.98
N LEU A 146 11.18 3.77 12.53
CA LEU A 146 12.51 3.50 11.97
C LEU A 146 12.83 2.00 11.93
N ALA A 147 12.41 1.24 12.95
CA ALA A 147 12.57 -0.21 12.97
C ALA A 147 11.73 -0.86 11.85
N ASP A 148 10.50 -0.39 11.63
CA ASP A 148 9.63 -0.92 10.57
C ASP A 148 10.17 -0.60 9.17
N PHE A 149 10.68 0.62 8.93
CA PHE A 149 11.45 0.95 7.71
C PHE A 149 12.63 0.00 7.48
N LYS A 150 13.38 -0.32 8.54
CA LYS A 150 14.48 -1.29 8.46
C LYS A 150 13.96 -2.69 8.10
N THR A 151 12.91 -3.16 8.76
CA THR A 151 12.31 -4.48 8.52
C THR A 151 11.80 -4.61 7.09
N GLU A 152 11.08 -3.61 6.58
CA GLU A 152 10.60 -3.61 5.19
C GLU A 152 11.77 -3.58 4.19
N LYS A 153 12.75 -2.71 4.41
CA LYS A 153 13.96 -2.66 3.57
C LYS A 153 14.71 -4.00 3.54
N GLU A 154 14.84 -4.66 4.69
CA GLU A 154 15.50 -5.96 4.78
C GLU A 154 14.69 -7.07 4.11
N PHE A 155 13.36 -7.03 4.22
CA PHE A 155 12.45 -7.90 3.50
C PHE A 155 12.67 -7.76 1.99
N TRP A 156 12.57 -6.56 1.42
CA TRP A 156 12.74 -6.36 -0.01
C TRP A 156 14.17 -6.65 -0.48
N ARG A 157 15.20 -6.33 0.31
CA ARG A 157 16.59 -6.67 -0.02
C ARG A 157 16.80 -8.18 -0.15
N LYS A 158 16.13 -9.00 0.69
CA LYS A 158 16.21 -10.47 0.62
C LYS A 158 15.76 -11.01 -0.73
N TYR A 159 14.74 -10.41 -1.33
CA TYR A 159 14.20 -10.85 -2.62
C TYR A 159 14.88 -10.11 -3.78
N ASN A 160 15.12 -8.81 -3.68
CA ASN A 160 15.45 -7.97 -4.82
C ASN A 160 16.94 -7.61 -4.94
N GLY A 161 17.77 -7.89 -3.93
CA GLY A 161 19.25 -7.87 -3.99
C GLY A 161 19.86 -6.84 -4.95
N GLU A 162 20.43 -7.33 -6.07
CA GLU A 162 21.06 -6.57 -7.16
C GLU A 162 20.12 -6.24 -8.34
N MET A 163 18.86 -6.68 -8.28
CA MET A 163 17.89 -6.66 -9.38
C MET A 163 16.98 -5.42 -9.37
N PHE A 164 17.18 -4.51 -8.40
CA PHE A 164 16.37 -3.30 -8.20
C PHE A 164 16.23 -2.45 -9.49
N GLY A 165 17.22 -2.44 -10.39
CA GLY A 165 17.13 -1.69 -11.65
C GLY A 165 16.43 -2.40 -12.82
N TYR A 166 16.28 -3.73 -12.79
CA TYR A 166 15.78 -4.51 -13.94
C TYR A 166 14.29 -4.89 -13.80
N MET A 167 13.81 -5.11 -12.58
CA MET A 167 12.39 -5.37 -12.32
C MET A 167 11.54 -4.12 -12.52
N ASP A 168 12.04 -2.95 -12.10
CA ASP A 168 11.37 -1.66 -12.32
C ASP A 168 11.08 -1.43 -13.81
N ALA A 169 11.99 -1.77 -14.73
CA ALA A 169 11.78 -1.59 -16.17
C ALA A 169 10.76 -2.59 -16.77
N ALA A 170 10.76 -3.84 -16.31
CA ALA A 170 9.81 -4.86 -16.79
C ALA A 170 8.40 -4.58 -16.25
N PHE A 171 8.30 -4.14 -14.99
CA PHE A 171 7.05 -3.77 -14.34
C PHE A 171 6.50 -2.45 -14.89
N ASP A 172 7.34 -1.44 -15.06
CA ASP A 172 7.01 -0.18 -15.74
C ASP A 172 6.53 -0.43 -17.18
N SER A 173 7.16 -1.36 -17.90
CA SER A 173 6.71 -1.77 -19.24
C SER A 173 5.38 -2.50 -19.20
N PHE A 174 5.15 -3.40 -18.25
CA PHE A 174 3.85 -4.07 -18.06
C PHE A 174 2.73 -3.05 -17.77
N LEU A 175 2.98 -2.09 -16.89
CA LEU A 175 2.03 -1.02 -16.57
C LEU A 175 1.74 -0.15 -17.80
N LYS A 176 2.78 0.29 -18.52
CA LYS A 176 2.63 1.07 -19.76
C LYS A 176 1.85 0.32 -20.85
N LEU A 177 2.05 -0.99 -20.97
CA LEU A 177 1.28 -1.84 -21.88
C LEU A 177 -0.19 -1.98 -21.47
N ASN A 178 -0.52 -1.83 -20.18
CA ASN A 178 -1.88 -1.85 -19.64
C ASN A 178 -2.49 -0.44 -19.47
N ASN A 179 -2.18 0.50 -20.38
CA ASN A 179 -2.70 1.88 -20.37
C ASN A 179 -2.35 2.72 -19.12
N GLN A 180 -1.26 2.40 -18.42
CA GLN A 180 -0.67 3.24 -17.37
C GLN A 180 0.58 3.95 -17.91
N PRO A 181 0.46 5.07 -18.67
CA PRO A 181 1.59 5.68 -19.38
C PRO A 181 2.69 6.21 -18.46
N LYS A 182 2.34 6.55 -17.20
CA LYS A 182 3.31 6.92 -16.15
C LYS A 182 4.05 5.71 -15.56
N GLY A 183 3.57 4.49 -15.81
CA GLY A 183 4.16 3.26 -15.28
C GLY A 183 4.40 3.31 -13.78
N ILE A 184 5.61 2.99 -13.33
CA ILE A 184 5.92 2.94 -11.89
C ILE A 184 5.85 4.31 -11.20
N ASP A 185 5.99 5.40 -11.96
CA ASP A 185 5.92 6.76 -11.41
C ASP A 185 4.50 7.13 -10.96
N SER A 186 3.47 6.41 -11.43
CA SER A 186 2.08 6.62 -10.97
C SER A 186 1.92 6.37 -9.47
N TYR A 187 2.69 5.45 -8.87
CA TYR A 187 2.59 5.13 -7.45
C TYR A 187 2.87 6.33 -6.53
N GLN A 188 3.63 7.33 -6.98
CA GLN A 188 3.95 8.52 -6.18
C GLN A 188 2.88 9.62 -6.26
N ASP A 189 1.91 9.51 -7.19
CA ASP A 189 0.85 10.53 -7.37
C ASP A 189 -0.09 10.62 -6.14
N ILE A 190 -0.13 9.59 -5.29
CA ILE A 190 -0.83 9.59 -4.00
C ILE A 190 -0.44 10.78 -3.11
N VAL A 191 0.80 11.27 -3.17
CA VAL A 191 1.26 12.43 -2.39
C VAL A 191 0.47 13.71 -2.75
N ILE A 192 0.06 13.86 -4.02
CA ILE A 192 -0.76 14.99 -4.47
C ILE A 192 -2.18 14.88 -3.92
N TRP A 193 -2.75 13.67 -3.92
CA TRP A 193 -4.05 13.40 -3.32
C TRP A 193 -4.05 13.74 -1.82
N LEU A 194 -3.05 13.26 -1.07
CA LEU A 194 -2.89 13.55 0.35
C LEU A 194 -2.76 15.05 0.63
N TRP A 195 -1.95 15.77 -0.15
CA TRP A 195 -1.84 17.22 -0.02
C TRP A 195 -3.20 17.90 -0.18
N ASN A 196 -3.97 17.53 -1.21
CA ASN A 196 -5.28 18.14 -1.45
C ASN A 196 -6.30 17.85 -0.36
N ILE A 197 -6.26 16.66 0.26
CA ILE A 197 -7.12 16.28 1.38
C ILE A 197 -6.74 17.06 2.64
N HIS A 198 -5.45 17.10 2.99
CA HIS A 198 -5.00 17.57 4.31
C HIS A 198 -4.54 19.03 4.34
N LYS A 199 -4.35 19.72 3.21
CA LYS A 199 -3.84 21.11 3.19
C LYS A 199 -4.65 22.09 4.05
N SER A 200 -5.94 21.85 4.22
CA SER A 200 -6.80 22.71 5.07
C SER A 200 -6.59 22.49 6.57
N GLU A 201 -6.04 21.35 6.96
CA GLU A 201 -5.71 20.99 8.35
C GLU A 201 -4.35 21.56 8.77
N LEU A 202 -3.47 21.82 7.79
CA LEU A 202 -2.19 22.46 7.99
C LEU A 202 -2.43 23.95 8.25
N LYS A 203 -2.27 24.36 9.50
CA LYS A 203 -2.18 25.78 9.86
C LYS A 203 -0.85 26.32 9.31
N VAL A 204 -0.90 26.90 8.12
CA VAL A 204 0.20 27.68 7.53
C VAL A 204 0.07 29.14 7.97
#